data_AF-A0A081P6N1-F1
#
_entry.id   AF-A0A081P6N1-F1
#
_cell.length_a   1.000
_cell.length_b   1.000
_cell.length_c   1.000
_cell.angle_alpha   90.00
_cell.angle_beta   90.00
_cell.angle_gamma   90.00
#
_symmetry.space_group_name_H-M   'P 1'
#
loop_
_entity.id
_entity.type
_entity.pdbx_description
1 polymer ?
#
loop_
_entity_poly.entity_id
_entity_poly.type
_entity_poly.pdbx_seq_one_letter_code
_entity_poly.pdbx_strand_id
1 'polypeptide(L)' 'MTPQAFGEEAPTQYKIDHLNDQALQNTMNSILNQMKEALQQGEGLTSEYMVQLSQQLDTYVLIAQIRKMRCIN' A
#
# COMPACT_ATOMS: atom_id res chain seq x y z
N MET A 1 -18.95 -31.45 -20.27
CA MET A 1 -17.53 -31.19 -19.98
C MET A 1 -17.28 -29.70 -20.15
N THR A 2 -17.32 -28.95 -19.06
CA THR A 2 -16.93 -27.54 -19.02
C THR A 2 -15.49 -27.48 -18.52
N PRO A 3 -14.52 -26.96 -19.29
CA PRO A 3 -13.20 -26.69 -18.74
C PRO A 3 -13.26 -25.45 -17.85
N GLN A 4 -12.76 -25.64 -16.63
CA GLN A 4 -12.42 -24.60 -15.67
C GLN A 4 -11.43 -23.62 -16.30
N ALA A 5 -11.73 -22.32 -16.28
CA ALA A 5 -10.73 -21.27 -16.42
C ALA A 5 -10.34 -20.83 -15.00
N PHE A 6 -9.18 -21.32 -14.57
CA PHE A 6 -8.44 -20.81 -13.44
C PHE A 6 -7.96 -19.38 -13.72
N GLY A 7 -8.08 -18.52 -12.72
CA GLY A 7 -7.10 -17.47 -12.47
C GLY A 7 -7.33 -16.14 -13.18
N GLU A 8 -8.23 -15.33 -12.63
CA GLU A 8 -8.06 -13.88 -12.73
C GLU A 8 -8.24 -13.22 -11.37
N GLU A 9 -7.44 -13.70 -10.41
CA GLU A 9 -7.12 -12.95 -9.21
C GLU A 9 -5.65 -12.55 -9.28
N ALA A 10 -5.36 -11.51 -10.06
CA ALA A 10 -4.23 -10.64 -9.79
C ALA A 10 -4.75 -9.28 -9.30
N PRO A 11 -5.46 -9.19 -8.16
CA PRO A 11 -5.83 -7.89 -7.66
C PRO A 11 -4.58 -7.27 -7.02
N THR A 12 -4.29 -6.03 -7.39
CA THR A 12 -3.34 -5.08 -6.75
C THR A 12 -1.89 -5.03 -7.20
N GLN A 13 -1.25 -6.10 -7.72
CA GLN A 13 0.19 -6.01 -8.07
C GLN A 13 0.48 -5.03 -9.23
N TYR A 14 -0.42 -4.95 -10.23
CA TYR A 14 -0.23 -4.15 -11.44
C TYR A 14 -0.45 -2.63 -11.27
N LYS A 15 -1.20 -2.18 -10.25
CA LYS A 15 -1.46 -0.75 -10.06
C LYS A 15 -0.25 0.00 -9.53
N ILE A 16 0.71 -0.70 -8.95
CA ILE A 16 1.77 -0.09 -8.17
C ILE A 16 3.09 0.01 -8.95
N ASP A 17 3.33 -0.88 -9.91
CA ASP A 17 4.49 -0.75 -10.80
C ASP A 17 4.39 0.51 -11.69
N HIS A 18 3.18 1.04 -11.91
CA HIS A 18 2.90 2.22 -12.74
C HIS A 18 2.87 3.57 -11.99
N LEU A 19 3.01 3.59 -10.66
CA LEU A 19 3.00 4.84 -9.90
C LEU A 19 4.35 5.54 -10.03
N ASN A 20 4.43 6.75 -10.58
CA ASN A 20 5.64 7.57 -10.52
C ASN A 20 6.10 7.73 -9.05
N ASP A 21 7.40 7.83 -8.77
CA ASP A 21 7.95 7.95 -7.40
C ASP A 21 7.32 9.11 -6.63
N GLN A 22 6.93 10.19 -7.32
CA GLN A 22 6.20 11.32 -6.73
C GLN A 22 4.75 10.96 -6.34
N ALA A 23 4.04 10.20 -7.17
CA ALA A 23 2.69 9.73 -6.85
C ALA A 23 2.73 8.76 -5.66
N LEU A 24 3.75 7.91 -5.64
CA LEU A 24 4.07 7.01 -4.54
C LEU A 24 4.27 7.83 -3.25
N GLN A 25 5.20 8.79 -3.21
CA GLN A 25 5.43 9.63 -2.04
C GLN A 25 4.18 10.41 -1.57
N ASN A 26 3.36 10.92 -2.49
CA ASN A 26 2.12 11.61 -2.15
C ASN A 26 1.13 10.68 -1.44
N THR A 27 0.99 9.44 -1.90
CA THR A 27 0.14 8.44 -1.22
C THR A 27 0.65 8.12 0.18
N MET A 28 1.96 7.93 0.36
CA MET A 28 2.55 7.71 1.69
C MET A 28 2.25 8.88 2.64
N ASN A 29 2.47 10.11 2.19
CA ASN A 29 2.18 11.30 2.99
C ASN A 29 0.70 11.42 3.37
N SER A 30 -0.20 11.04 2.46
CA SER A 30 -1.64 11.01 2.72
C SER A 30 -1.99 10.02 3.83
N ILE A 31 -1.44 8.80 3.79
CA ILE A 31 -1.67 7.76 4.81
C ILE A 31 -1.14 8.23 6.17
N LEU A 32 0.08 8.78 6.21
CA LEU A 32 0.65 9.31 7.45
C LEU A 32 -0.18 10.45 8.04
N ASN A 33 -0.74 11.32 7.19
CA ASN A 33 -1.62 12.38 7.65
C ASN A 33 -2.92 11.83 8.24
N GLN A 34 -3.51 10.83 7.59
CA GLN A 34 -4.72 10.14 8.10
C GLN A 34 -4.47 9.44 9.44
N MET A 35 -3.32 8.76 9.61
CA MET A 35 -2.94 8.18 10.90
C MET A 35 -2.76 9.25 11.98
N LYS A 36 -2.13 10.37 11.63
CA LYS A 36 -1.95 11.50 12.57
C LYS A 36 -3.28 12.11 12.99
N GLU A 37 -4.19 12.34 12.05
CA GLU A 37 -5.52 12.87 12.34
C GLU A 37 -6.32 11.91 13.22
N ALA A 38 -6.28 10.62 12.94
CA ALA A 38 -6.95 9.61 13.76
C ALA A 38 -6.39 9.56 15.19
N LEU A 39 -5.06 9.65 15.36
CA LEU A 39 -4.45 9.77 16.68
C LEU A 39 -4.90 11.04 17.42
N GLN A 40 -5.01 12.17 16.70
CA GLN A 40 -5.49 13.43 17.27
C GLN A 40 -6.96 13.37 17.68
N GLN A 41 -7.77 12.57 16.98
CA GLN A 41 -9.17 12.31 17.33
C GLN A 41 -9.32 11.30 18.49
N GLY A 42 -8.22 10.80 19.04
CA GLY A 42 -8.21 9.85 20.15
C GLY A 42 -8.43 8.40 19.70
N GLU A 43 -8.28 8.12 18.40
CA GLU A 43 -8.40 6.78 17.88
C GLU A 43 -7.21 5.92 18.31
N GLY A 44 -7.50 4.75 18.87
CA GLY A 44 -6.49 3.84 19.36
C GLY A 44 -5.69 3.24 18.21
N LEU A 45 -4.38 3.05 18.42
CA LEU A 45 -3.48 2.36 17.47
C LEU A 45 -3.93 0.93 17.11
N THR A 46 -4.81 0.34 17.92
CA THR A 46 -5.40 -0.98 17.69
C THR A 46 -6.77 -0.92 17.01
N SER A 47 -7.27 0.28 16.66
CA SER A 47 -8.49 0.43 15.86
C SER A 47 -8.29 -0.27 14.52
N GLU A 48 -9.35 -0.90 14.01
CA GLU A 48 -9.34 -1.53 12.68
C GLU A 48 -8.88 -0.53 11.60
N TYR A 49 -9.27 0.74 11.74
CA TYR A 49 -8.84 1.81 10.85
C TYR A 49 -7.32 2.05 10.90
N MET A 50 -6.73 2.11 12.09
CA MET A 50 -5.27 2.24 12.25
C MET A 50 -4.53 1.02 11.70
N VAL A 51 -5.06 -0.19 11.93
CA VAL A 51 -4.49 -1.43 11.39
C VAL A 51 -4.51 -1.41 9.85
N GLN A 52 -5.59 -0.96 9.24
CA GLN A 52 -5.68 -0.82 7.78
C GLN A 52 -4.69 0.20 7.24
N LEU A 53 -4.56 1.37 7.88
CA LEU A 53 -3.57 2.38 7.50
C LEU A 53 -2.13 1.85 7.63
N SER A 54 -1.84 1.10 8.69
CA SER A 54 -0.55 0.43 8.87
C SER A 54 -0.25 -0.58 7.77
N GLN A 55 -1.22 -1.43 7.39
CA GLN A 55 -1.04 -2.40 6.31
C GLN A 55 -0.79 -1.74 4.95
N GLN A 56 -1.44 -0.60 4.68
CA GLN A 56 -1.18 0.20 3.48
C GLN A 56 0.23 0.79 3.49
N LEU A 57 0.71 1.25 4.65
CA LEU A 57 2.08 1.75 4.81
C LEU A 57 3.12 0.62 4.64
N ASP A 58 2.87 -0.57 5.17
CA ASP A 58 3.77 -1.72 4.99
C ASP A 58 3.90 -2.13 3.53
N THR A 59 2.76 -2.18 2.83
CA THR A 59 2.72 -2.44 1.38
C THR A 59 3.62 -1.43 0.65
N TYR A 60 3.49 -0.15 1.01
CA TYR A 60 4.30 0.92 0.44
C TYR A 60 5.80 0.74 0.65
N VAL A 61 6.22 0.38 1.87
CA VAL A 61 7.63 0.14 2.19
C VAL A 61 8.20 -0.98 1.33
N LEU A 62 7.45 -2.07 1.13
CA LEU A 62 7.86 -3.17 0.26
C LEU A 62 8.10 -2.69 -1.18
N ILE A 63 7.20 -1.86 -1.72
CA ILE A 63 7.33 -1.33 -3.09
C ILE A 63 8.56 -0.45 -3.23
N ALA A 64 8.77 0.48 -2.29
CA ALA A 64 9.92 1.36 -2.29
C ALA A 64 11.24 0.57 -2.20
N GLN A 65 11.27 -0.49 -1.39
CA GLN A 65 12.40 -1.39 -1.29
C GLN A 65 12.66 -2.17 -2.59
N ILE A 66 11.61 -2.72 -3.22
CA ILE A 66 11.71 -3.43 -4.50
C ILE A 66 12.28 -2.51 -5.59
N ARG A 67 11.79 -1.26 -5.68
CA ARG A 67 12.32 -0.26 -6.63
C ARG A 67 13.76 0.09 -6.34
N LYS A 68 14.11 0.30 -5.07
CA LYS A 68 15.49 0.57 -4.67
C LYS A 68 16.42 -0.57 -5.08
N MET A 69 16.01 -1.83 -4.90
CA MET A 69 16.79 -2.98 -5.34
C MET A 69 16.89 -3.06 -6.88
N ARG A 70 15.84 -2.69 -7.61
CA ARG A 70 15.83 -2.65 -9.09
C ARG A 70 16.83 -1.64 -9.67
N CYS A 71 17.15 -0.56 -8.95
CA CYS A 71 18.11 0.47 -9.38
C CYS A 71 19.58 0.15 -9.05
N ILE A 72 19.89 -0.94 -8.33
CA ILE A 72 21.26 -1.30 -7.93
C ILE A 72 21.91 -2.27 -8.94
N ASN A 73 21.22 -2.60 -10.04
CA ASN A 73 21.71 -3.52 -11.07
C ASN A 73 22.05 -2.83 -12.40
#